data_AF-A0A7T4R0Y0-F1
#
_entry.id   AF-A0A7T4R0Y0-F1
#
_cell.length_a   1.000
_cell.length_b   1.000
_cell.length_c   1.000
_cell.angle_alpha   90.00
_cell.angle_beta   90.00
_cell.angle_gamma   90.00
#
_symmetry.space_group_name_H-M   'P 1'
#
loop_
_entity.id
_entity.type
_entity.pdbx_description
1 polymer ?
#
loop_
_entity_poly.entity_id
_entity_poly.type
_entity_poly.pdbx_seq_one_letter_code
_entity_poly.pdbx_strand_id
1 'polypeptide(L)'
;MNARLALLLAALCTAACAPLIPQPSQTGESGLSSSKLTEESLALGSLDEELSLDIPTAEARKTLLGKWYGITRTADGGRKEWLVNRAVDGTYRIDFRVTDAKGQVSAQSEVGFWGVSGGVYFRIFRGWVMLDGMKTADPTDPGHYDSYEVVSLTGESFQYRHIDNNTLYTVKKMPADFTLLVPLDAKREQTLKFEF
;
A
#
# COMPACT_ATOMS: atom_id res chain seq x y z
N MET A 1 -11.27 42.77 32.59
CA MET A 1 -12.38 42.87 31.62
C MET A 1 -12.30 41.65 30.69
N ASN A 2 -13.17 40.67 30.96
CA ASN A 2 -13.87 39.67 30.13
C ASN A 2 -13.18 39.09 28.87
N ALA A 3 -13.26 37.78 28.54
CA ALA A 3 -13.97 36.65 29.13
C ALA A 3 -13.34 35.32 28.64
N ARG A 4 -13.40 34.30 29.51
CA ARG A 4 -13.00 32.90 29.29
C ARG A 4 -14.24 32.03 29.02
N LEU A 5 -13.97 30.89 28.36
CA LEU A 5 -14.58 29.57 28.51
C LEU A 5 -16.10 29.39 28.28
N ALA A 6 -16.41 28.50 27.33
CA ALA A 6 -17.57 27.62 27.40
C ALA A 6 -17.16 26.21 26.95
N LEU A 7 -17.20 25.25 27.88
CA LEU A 7 -17.11 23.82 27.65
C LEU A 7 -18.29 23.19 28.43
N LEU A 8 -19.21 22.53 27.73
CA LEU A 8 -20.31 21.74 28.28
C LEU A 8 -20.10 20.29 27.79
N LEU A 9 -19.81 19.34 28.71
CA LEU A 9 -20.72 18.30 29.24
C LEU A 9 -21.54 17.57 28.17
N ALA A 10 -21.79 16.26 28.18
CA ALA A 10 -21.40 15.08 28.94
C ALA A 10 -22.27 13.93 28.35
N ALA A 11 -21.83 12.67 28.38
CA ALA A 11 -22.69 11.52 28.67
C ALA A 11 -21.90 10.21 28.59
N LEU A 12 -21.71 9.59 29.76
CA LEU A 12 -21.41 8.18 29.90
C LEU A 12 -22.69 7.38 29.65
N CYS A 13 -22.57 6.24 28.95
CA CYS A 13 -23.55 5.17 29.02
C CYS A 13 -22.83 3.86 29.36
N THR A 14 -22.98 3.43 30.62
CA THR A 14 -22.69 2.08 31.08
C THR A 14 -24.00 1.34 31.21
N ALA A 15 -24.11 0.13 30.64
CA ALA A 15 -25.13 -0.82 31.01
C ALA A 15 -24.51 -2.22 31.03
N ALA A 16 -24.31 -2.74 32.24
CA ALA A 16 -24.08 -4.15 32.51
C ALA A 16 -25.42 -4.79 32.88
N CYS A 17 -25.73 -5.96 32.32
CA CYS A 17 -26.66 -6.91 32.91
C CYS A 17 -26.43 -8.30 32.29
N ALA A 18 -26.15 -9.27 33.15
CA ALA A 18 -26.22 -10.72 32.94
C ALA A 18 -26.88 -11.30 34.20
N PRO A 19 -27.20 -12.61 34.29
CA PRO A 19 -27.81 -13.54 33.33
C PRO A 19 -29.10 -14.18 33.92
N LEU A 20 -29.85 -14.99 33.15
CA LEU A 20 -30.80 -15.97 33.72
C LEU A 20 -30.82 -17.25 32.88
N ILE A 21 -30.42 -18.35 33.53
CA ILE A 21 -30.49 -19.74 33.10
C ILE A 21 -31.91 -20.27 33.41
N PRO A 22 -32.48 -21.16 32.57
CA PRO A 22 -32.95 -22.44 33.11
C PRO A 22 -32.61 -23.65 32.23
N GLN A 23 -32.24 -24.75 32.88
CA GLN A 23 -32.30 -26.15 32.41
C GLN A 23 -33.32 -26.90 33.31
N PRO A 24 -33.61 -28.21 33.14
CA PRO A 24 -33.97 -28.99 31.95
C PRO A 24 -35.21 -29.91 32.24
N SER A 25 -35.74 -30.63 31.25
CA SER A 25 -36.37 -31.94 31.51
C SER A 25 -36.51 -32.79 30.24
N GLN A 26 -36.07 -34.05 30.36
CA GLN A 26 -36.05 -35.11 29.36
C GLN A 26 -37.36 -35.92 29.31
N THR A 27 -37.58 -36.66 28.20
CA THR A 27 -38.02 -38.07 28.05
C THR A 27 -38.65 -38.22 26.66
N GLY A 28 -38.43 -39.24 25.82
CA GLY A 28 -37.65 -40.47 25.85
C GLY A 28 -37.84 -41.22 24.50
N GLU A 29 -36.95 -42.20 24.24
CA GLU A 29 -37.08 -43.48 23.47
C GLU A 29 -37.83 -43.50 22.12
N SER A 30 -37.50 -44.25 21.07
CA SER A 30 -36.52 -45.30 20.71
C SER A 30 -36.65 -45.53 19.19
N GLY A 31 -35.67 -46.16 18.51
CA GLY A 31 -35.92 -46.73 17.18
C GLY A 31 -34.72 -46.78 16.21
N LEU A 32 -34.14 -47.98 16.06
CA LEU A 32 -33.25 -48.39 14.98
C LEU A 32 -33.92 -48.17 13.60
N SER A 33 -33.19 -47.66 12.59
CA SER A 33 -33.07 -48.30 11.27
C SER A 33 -32.19 -47.51 10.28
N SER A 34 -31.29 -48.25 9.64
CA SER A 34 -30.54 -48.00 8.41
C SER A 34 -31.22 -47.09 7.37
N SER A 35 -30.48 -46.13 6.80
CA SER A 35 -30.02 -46.22 5.39
C SER A 35 -29.34 -44.92 4.93
N LYS A 36 -28.39 -45.12 4.01
CA LYS A 36 -27.58 -44.12 3.30
C LYS A 36 -28.41 -42.94 2.80
N LEU A 37 -27.95 -41.72 3.07
CA LEU A 37 -28.28 -40.55 2.27
C LEU A 37 -26.98 -39.88 1.84
N THR A 38 -26.89 -39.79 0.52
CA THR A 38 -25.87 -39.26 -0.35
C THR A 38 -25.42 -37.85 0.02
N GLU A 39 -24.11 -37.67 0.12
CA GLU A 39 -23.44 -36.37 0.00
C GLU A 39 -23.63 -35.85 -1.44
N GLU A 40 -24.45 -34.83 -1.58
CA GLU A 40 -24.33 -33.89 -2.70
C GLU A 40 -24.59 -32.49 -2.15
N SER A 41 -23.63 -32.01 -1.35
CA SER A 41 -23.56 -30.63 -0.93
C SER A 41 -22.95 -29.83 -2.08
N LEU A 42 -23.83 -29.22 -2.89
CA LEU A 42 -23.47 -28.11 -3.76
C LEU A 42 -23.11 -26.91 -2.88
N ALA A 43 -21.88 -26.90 -2.39
CA ALA A 43 -21.26 -25.70 -1.85
C ALA A 43 -20.86 -24.81 -3.04
N LEU A 44 -21.78 -23.94 -3.45
CA LEU A 44 -21.43 -22.65 -4.05
C LEU A 44 -20.65 -21.86 -2.99
N GLY A 45 -19.35 -22.16 -2.91
CA GLY A 45 -18.39 -21.44 -2.10
C GLY A 45 -18.21 -20.04 -2.66
N SER A 46 -18.63 -19.08 -1.86
CA SER A 46 -18.55 -17.65 -2.07
C SER A 46 -17.13 -17.16 -2.29
N LEU A 47 -17.06 -16.06 -3.05
CA LEU A 47 -15.90 -15.24 -3.34
C LEU A 47 -15.31 -14.63 -2.06
N ASP A 48 -14.43 -15.36 -1.40
CA ASP A 48 -13.49 -14.82 -0.42
C ASP A 48 -12.08 -15.25 -0.85
N GLU A 49 -11.57 -14.64 -1.93
CA GLU A 49 -10.15 -14.67 -2.27
C GLU A 49 -9.44 -13.67 -1.32
N GLU A 50 -9.38 -14.06 -0.05
CA GLU A 50 -8.91 -13.29 1.09
C GLU A 50 -7.37 -13.24 1.07
N LEU A 51 -6.83 -12.03 0.87
CA LEU A 51 -5.47 -11.55 1.20
C LEU A 51 -4.34 -12.59 1.15
N SER A 52 -3.65 -12.69 0.00
CA SER A 52 -2.53 -13.61 -0.20
C SER A 52 -1.28 -13.22 0.62
N LEU A 53 -1.27 -13.54 1.91
CA LEU A 53 -0.10 -13.49 2.79
C LEU A 53 0.93 -14.60 2.47
N ASP A 54 0.60 -15.54 1.59
CA ASP A 54 1.39 -16.77 1.36
C ASP A 54 2.29 -16.75 0.13
N ILE A 55 2.44 -15.63 -0.57
CA ILE A 55 3.34 -15.59 -1.74
C ILE A 55 4.79 -15.73 -1.26
N PRO A 56 5.53 -16.78 -1.66
CA PRO A 56 6.93 -16.92 -1.29
C PRO A 56 7.74 -15.70 -1.73
N THR A 57 8.71 -15.29 -0.90
CA THR A 57 9.52 -14.08 -1.14
C THR A 57 10.16 -14.08 -2.55
N ALA A 58 10.65 -15.23 -3.02
CA ALA A 58 11.24 -15.35 -4.34
C ALA A 58 10.23 -15.08 -5.47
N GLU A 59 9.01 -15.61 -5.36
CA GLU A 59 7.94 -15.41 -6.36
C GLU A 59 7.38 -13.98 -6.32
N ALA A 60 7.21 -13.41 -5.13
CA ALA A 60 6.82 -12.01 -4.98
C ALA A 60 7.87 -11.08 -5.62
N ARG A 61 9.15 -11.34 -5.36
CA ARG A 61 10.26 -10.57 -5.93
C ARG A 61 10.29 -10.67 -7.45
N LYS A 62 10.10 -11.87 -8.01
CA LYS A 62 10.05 -12.09 -9.46
C LYS A 62 8.87 -11.35 -10.10
N THR A 63 7.69 -11.41 -9.49
CA THR A 63 6.47 -10.75 -9.98
C THR A 63 6.63 -9.23 -10.01
N LEU A 64 7.26 -8.63 -9.00
CA LEU A 64 7.42 -7.18 -8.87
C LEU A 64 8.40 -6.52 -9.85
N LEU A 65 9.25 -7.28 -10.55
CA LEU A 65 10.23 -6.76 -11.52
C LEU A 65 9.60 -5.97 -12.66
N GLY A 66 10.32 -4.99 -13.23
CA GLY A 66 9.85 -4.21 -14.37
C GLY A 66 8.90 -3.07 -13.98
N LYS A 67 8.05 -2.66 -14.92
CA LYS A 67 7.28 -1.40 -14.86
C LYS A 67 5.89 -1.56 -14.26
N TRP A 68 5.55 -0.67 -13.34
CA TRP A 68 4.24 -0.61 -12.69
C TRP A 68 3.75 0.83 -12.59
N TYR A 69 2.51 1.06 -13.00
CA TYR A 69 1.91 2.38 -13.08
C TYR A 69 0.76 2.54 -12.09
N GLY A 70 0.76 3.64 -11.35
CA GLY A 70 -0.32 4.05 -10.47
C GLY A 70 -0.81 5.46 -10.76
N ILE A 71 -2.06 5.71 -10.38
CA ILE A 71 -2.71 7.01 -10.49
C ILE A 71 -3.67 7.19 -9.31
N THR A 72 -3.69 8.39 -8.74
CA THR A 72 -4.67 8.79 -7.74
C THR A 72 -5.09 10.24 -7.96
N ARG A 73 -6.27 10.60 -7.42
CA ARG A 73 -6.69 12.01 -7.36
C ARG A 73 -6.05 12.67 -6.15
N THR A 74 -5.62 13.91 -6.32
CA THR A 74 -5.13 14.73 -5.21
C THR A 74 -6.31 15.43 -4.52
N ALA A 75 -6.12 15.82 -3.26
CA ALA A 75 -7.19 16.41 -2.45
C ALA A 75 -7.72 17.74 -3.02
N ASP A 76 -6.90 18.45 -3.79
CA ASP A 76 -7.22 19.70 -4.47
C ASP A 76 -7.95 19.52 -5.81
N GLY A 77 -8.24 18.27 -6.21
CA GLY A 77 -8.93 17.95 -7.47
C GLY A 77 -7.99 17.70 -8.66
N GLY A 78 -6.68 17.73 -8.46
CA GLY A 78 -5.69 17.30 -9.44
C GLY A 78 -5.53 15.77 -9.53
N ARG A 79 -4.43 15.33 -10.15
CA ARG A 79 -4.02 13.92 -10.19
C ARG A 79 -2.53 13.76 -9.92
N LYS A 80 -2.17 12.66 -9.26
CA LYS A 80 -0.81 12.17 -9.11
C LYS A 80 -0.68 10.83 -9.82
N GLU A 81 0.28 10.74 -10.70
CA GLU A 81 0.65 9.55 -11.45
C GLU A 81 2.08 9.14 -11.05
N TRP A 82 2.35 7.83 -11.06
CA TRP A 82 3.71 7.35 -10.88
C TRP A 82 3.97 6.08 -11.68
N LEU A 83 5.17 5.98 -12.22
CA LEU A 83 5.69 4.79 -12.90
C LEU A 83 6.94 4.33 -12.17
N VAL A 84 6.89 3.17 -11.52
CA VAL A 84 8.06 2.55 -10.91
C VAL A 84 8.61 1.47 -11.84
N ASN A 85 9.92 1.48 -12.06
CA ASN A 85 10.66 0.40 -12.70
C ASN A 85 11.60 -0.24 -11.67
N ARG A 86 11.44 -1.55 -11.46
CA ARG A 86 12.24 -2.33 -10.50
C ARG A 86 13.20 -3.25 -11.25
N ALA A 87 14.50 -3.04 -11.08
CA ALA A 87 15.54 -3.83 -11.72
C ALA A 87 15.86 -5.11 -10.94
N VAL A 88 16.45 -6.08 -11.64
CA VAL A 88 16.84 -7.38 -11.08
C VAL A 88 17.88 -7.22 -9.97
N ASP A 89 18.80 -6.26 -10.09
CA ASP A 89 19.88 -5.97 -9.15
C ASP A 89 19.42 -5.33 -7.82
N GLY A 90 18.12 -5.07 -7.66
CA GLY A 90 17.57 -4.45 -6.45
C GLY A 90 17.54 -2.91 -6.50
N THR A 91 17.90 -2.29 -7.62
CA THR A 91 17.70 -0.86 -7.84
C THR A 91 16.29 -0.57 -8.38
N TYR A 92 15.77 0.62 -8.10
CA TYR A 92 14.55 1.12 -8.71
C TYR A 92 14.72 2.54 -9.23
N ARG A 93 13.87 2.88 -10.20
CA ARG A 93 13.54 4.26 -10.57
C ARG A 93 12.04 4.46 -10.45
N ILE A 94 11.60 5.58 -9.91
CA ILE A 94 10.21 6.00 -9.95
C ILE A 94 10.11 7.38 -10.56
N ASP A 95 9.20 7.50 -11.51
CA ASP A 95 8.87 8.74 -12.21
C ASP A 95 7.52 9.20 -11.66
N PHE A 96 7.44 10.41 -11.12
CA PHE A 96 6.20 11.04 -10.63
C PHE A 96 5.77 12.16 -11.58
N ARG A 97 4.46 12.26 -11.80
CA ARG A 97 3.83 13.40 -12.46
C ARG A 97 2.60 13.84 -11.68
N VAL A 98 2.58 15.10 -11.26
CA VAL A 98 1.43 15.71 -10.59
C VAL A 98 0.86 16.77 -11.53
N THR A 99 -0.44 16.69 -11.79
CA THR A 99 -1.19 17.74 -12.49
C THR A 99 -2.18 18.34 -11.50
N ASP A 100 -2.04 19.62 -11.20
CA ASP A 100 -2.96 20.31 -10.29
C ASP A 100 -4.35 20.53 -10.94
N ALA A 101 -5.30 21.06 -10.17
CA ALA A 101 -6.65 21.35 -10.65
C ALA A 101 -6.72 22.41 -11.78
N LYS A 102 -5.66 23.21 -11.96
CA LYS A 102 -5.54 24.21 -13.03
C LYS A 102 -4.84 23.65 -14.27
N GLY A 103 -4.43 22.38 -14.25
CA GLY A 103 -3.70 21.73 -15.34
C GLY A 103 -2.20 21.97 -15.32
N GLN A 104 -1.67 22.61 -14.28
CA GLN A 104 -0.23 22.84 -14.15
C GLN A 104 0.48 21.54 -13.76
N VAL A 105 1.56 21.22 -14.46
CA VAL A 105 2.28 19.95 -14.31
C VAL A 105 3.58 20.18 -13.56
N SER A 106 3.82 19.35 -12.54
CA SER A 106 5.14 19.15 -11.93
C SER A 106 5.53 17.67 -12.05
N ALA A 107 6.83 17.41 -12.13
CA ALA A 107 7.34 16.07 -12.29
C ALA A 107 8.67 15.93 -11.58
N GLN A 108 8.96 14.73 -11.09
CA GLN A 108 10.26 14.40 -10.50
C GLN A 108 10.55 12.93 -10.70
N SER A 109 11.82 12.57 -10.65
CA SER A 109 12.27 11.20 -10.75
C SER A 109 13.17 10.87 -9.57
N GLU A 110 12.96 9.71 -8.96
CA GLU A 110 13.70 9.25 -7.79
C GLU A 110 14.33 7.89 -8.09
N VAL A 111 15.47 7.62 -7.45
CA VAL A 111 16.19 6.35 -7.54
C VAL A 111 16.59 5.85 -6.15
N GLY A 112 16.77 4.53 -6.05
CA GLY A 112 17.16 3.91 -4.80
C GLY A 112 17.18 2.40 -4.87
N PHE A 113 17.05 1.77 -3.71
CA PHE A 113 16.97 0.31 -3.58
C PHE A 113 15.56 -0.15 -3.22
N TRP A 114 15.19 -1.35 -3.64
CA TRP A 114 13.93 -1.96 -3.28
C TRP A 114 14.11 -3.41 -2.86
N GLY A 115 13.15 -3.93 -2.11
CA GLY A 115 13.07 -5.35 -1.78
C GLY A 115 11.66 -5.76 -1.38
N VAL A 116 11.48 -7.06 -1.27
CA VAL A 116 10.28 -7.66 -0.69
C VAL A 116 10.70 -8.86 0.15
N SER A 117 10.13 -9.02 1.34
CA SER A 117 10.36 -10.17 2.22
C SER A 117 9.25 -10.28 3.25
N GLY A 118 8.75 -11.49 3.51
CA GLY A 118 7.76 -11.74 4.56
C GLY A 118 6.50 -10.87 4.47
N GLY A 119 5.97 -10.69 3.25
CA GLY A 119 4.79 -9.84 3.01
C GLY A 119 5.06 -8.33 3.09
N VAL A 120 6.30 -7.89 3.29
CA VAL A 120 6.68 -6.47 3.32
C VAL A 120 7.45 -6.11 2.05
N TYR A 121 6.92 -5.14 1.29
CA TYR A 121 7.61 -4.44 0.22
C TYR A 121 8.24 -3.16 0.79
N PHE A 122 9.49 -2.87 0.48
CA PHE A 122 10.16 -1.68 0.99
C PHE A 122 11.00 -0.98 -0.08
N ARG A 123 11.21 0.31 0.13
CA ARG A 123 12.07 1.16 -0.69
C ARG A 123 13.01 1.95 0.18
N ILE A 124 14.22 2.12 -0.32
CA ILE A 124 15.21 3.00 0.27
C ILE A 124 15.56 4.05 -0.77
N PHE A 125 15.06 5.25 -0.56
CA PHE A 125 15.33 6.40 -1.41
C PHE A 125 16.79 6.84 -1.28
N ARG A 126 17.46 7.07 -2.42
CA ARG A 126 18.87 7.48 -2.45
C ARG A 126 19.11 8.81 -3.16
N GLY A 127 18.14 9.32 -3.91
CA GLY A 127 18.27 10.63 -4.53
C GLY A 127 17.40 10.84 -5.77
N TRP A 128 17.51 12.03 -6.30
CA TRP A 128 16.73 12.51 -7.45
C TRP A 128 17.53 12.35 -8.74
N VAL A 129 16.84 11.99 -9.82
CA VAL A 129 17.38 12.08 -11.17
C VAL A 129 17.30 13.52 -11.64
N MET A 130 18.44 14.06 -12.06
CA MET A 130 18.63 15.40 -12.58
C MET A 130 19.07 15.33 -14.04
N LEU A 131 19.05 16.46 -14.75
CA LEU A 131 19.55 16.52 -16.13
C LEU A 131 21.04 16.14 -16.25
N ASP A 132 21.84 16.47 -15.23
CA ASP A 132 23.30 16.29 -15.19
C ASP A 132 23.75 15.08 -14.35
N GLY A 133 22.80 14.23 -13.94
CA GLY A 133 23.10 13.01 -13.18
C GLY A 133 22.14 12.80 -12.03
N MET A 134 22.68 12.53 -10.84
CA MET A 134 21.90 12.23 -9.64
C MET A 134 22.25 13.22 -8.52
N LYS A 135 21.22 13.82 -7.92
CA LYS A 135 21.36 14.52 -6.64
C LYS A 135 21.16 13.51 -5.52
N THR A 136 22.17 13.26 -4.70
CA THR A 136 22.07 12.32 -3.58
C THR A 136 21.22 12.87 -2.45
N ALA A 137 20.45 11.99 -1.81
CA ALA A 137 19.72 12.29 -0.58
C ALA A 137 20.56 11.97 0.66
N ASP A 138 20.22 12.58 1.80
CA ASP A 138 20.82 12.24 3.09
C ASP A 138 20.42 10.81 3.49
N PRO A 139 21.34 9.85 3.60
CA PRO A 139 21.00 8.47 3.95
C PRO A 139 20.60 8.29 5.43
N THR A 140 20.78 9.30 6.27
CA THR A 140 20.47 9.26 7.71
C THR A 140 19.05 9.71 8.03
N ASP A 141 18.35 10.32 7.06
CA ASP A 141 16.94 10.69 7.22
C ASP A 141 16.05 9.43 7.23
N PRO A 142 15.35 9.14 8.35
CA PRO A 142 14.46 7.98 8.42
C PRO A 142 13.28 8.07 7.44
N GLY A 143 12.91 9.27 6.98
CA GLY A 143 11.86 9.47 5.98
C GLY A 143 12.18 8.92 4.59
N HIS A 144 13.41 8.47 4.35
CA HIS A 144 13.83 7.87 3.08
C HIS A 144 13.64 6.34 3.03
N TYR A 145 13.01 5.75 4.04
CA TYR A 145 12.85 4.30 4.19
C TYR A 145 11.37 3.94 4.28
N ASP A 146 10.73 3.81 3.12
CA ASP A 146 9.32 3.44 3.06
C ASP A 146 9.14 1.94 3.21
N SER A 147 8.16 1.55 4.02
CA SER A 147 7.74 0.16 4.19
C SER A 147 6.24 0.01 3.93
N TYR A 148 5.89 -1.07 3.23
CA TYR A 148 4.54 -1.36 2.80
C TYR A 148 4.20 -2.82 3.05
N GLU A 149 3.00 -3.05 3.56
CA GLU A 149 2.37 -4.36 3.54
C GLU A 149 1.93 -4.70 2.11
N VAL A 150 2.25 -5.91 1.65
CA VAL A 150 1.72 -6.48 0.41
C VAL A 150 0.29 -6.95 0.69
N VAL A 151 -0.68 -6.24 0.12
CA VAL A 151 -2.11 -6.55 0.30
C VAL A 151 -2.57 -7.59 -0.72
N SER A 152 -2.20 -7.41 -2.00
CA SER A 152 -2.42 -8.41 -3.04
C SER A 152 -1.41 -8.23 -4.17
N LEU A 153 -0.93 -9.31 -4.76
CA LEU A 153 0.06 -9.27 -5.83
C LEU A 153 -0.23 -10.35 -6.87
N THR A 154 -0.55 -9.92 -8.08
CA THR A 154 -0.71 -10.77 -9.26
C THR A 154 0.27 -10.36 -10.36
N GLY A 155 0.28 -11.05 -11.49
CA GLY A 155 1.08 -10.66 -12.66
C GLY A 155 0.69 -9.30 -13.27
N GLU A 156 -0.51 -8.79 -12.95
CA GLU A 156 -1.10 -7.60 -13.59
C GLU A 156 -1.39 -6.47 -12.61
N SER A 157 -1.65 -6.78 -11.34
CA SER A 157 -2.08 -5.83 -10.32
C SER A 157 -1.28 -6.02 -9.04
N PHE A 158 -0.93 -4.91 -8.40
CA PHE A 158 -0.27 -4.91 -7.10
C PHE A 158 -0.93 -3.88 -6.19
N GLN A 159 -1.48 -4.34 -5.08
CA GLN A 159 -1.99 -3.50 -4.00
C GLN A 159 -1.07 -3.59 -2.80
N TYR A 160 -0.73 -2.44 -2.25
CA TYR A 160 0.17 -2.34 -1.11
C TYR A 160 -0.22 -1.17 -0.21
N ARG A 161 -0.09 -1.37 1.10
CA ARG A 161 -0.50 -0.41 2.11
C ARG A 161 0.72 0.12 2.83
N HIS A 162 0.87 1.44 2.91
CA HIS A 162 1.95 2.05 3.69
C HIS A 162 1.76 1.73 5.16
N ILE A 163 2.81 1.24 5.83
CA ILE A 163 2.69 0.79 7.23
C ILE A 163 2.37 1.96 8.17
N ASP A 164 3.06 3.10 8.03
CA ASP A 164 2.88 4.20 8.99
C ASP A 164 1.56 4.98 8.85
N ASN A 165 1.07 5.18 7.62
CA ASN A 165 -0.08 6.05 7.35
C ASN A 165 -1.30 5.32 6.76
N ASN A 166 -1.23 3.99 6.60
CA ASN A 166 -2.30 3.15 6.07
C ASN A 166 -2.81 3.51 4.67
N THR A 167 -2.09 4.34 3.91
CA THR A 167 -2.48 4.67 2.54
C THR A 167 -2.38 3.42 1.67
N LEU A 168 -3.50 3.04 1.06
CA LEU A 168 -3.57 1.94 0.10
C LEU A 168 -3.26 2.45 -1.31
N TYR A 169 -2.31 1.79 -1.96
CA TYR A 169 -1.92 2.07 -3.33
C TYR A 169 -2.26 0.87 -4.21
N THR A 170 -2.72 1.17 -5.42
CA THR A 170 -2.96 0.15 -6.46
C THR A 170 -2.19 0.55 -7.71
N VAL A 171 -1.40 -0.38 -8.25
CA VAL A 171 -0.64 -0.19 -9.49
C VAL A 171 -0.90 -1.34 -10.46
N LYS A 172 -0.80 -1.06 -11.76
CA LYS A 172 -0.91 -2.04 -12.84
C LYS A 172 0.43 -2.30 -13.50
N LYS A 173 0.65 -3.55 -13.92
CA LYS A 173 1.83 -3.93 -14.70
C LYS A 173 1.80 -3.25 -16.06
N MET A 174 2.95 -2.73 -16.50
CA MET A 174 3.08 -2.07 -17.79
C MET A 174 4.12 -2.75 -18.68
N PRO A 175 3.95 -2.69 -20.02
CA PRO A 175 4.98 -3.08 -20.97
C PRO A 175 6.32 -2.38 -20.73
N ALA A 176 7.41 -3.02 -21.18
CA ALA A 176 8.77 -2.52 -20.94
C ALA A 176 9.05 -1.17 -21.63
N ASP A 177 8.36 -0.85 -22.71
CA ASP A 177 8.48 0.40 -23.47
C ASP A 177 7.54 1.51 -22.98
N PHE A 178 6.61 1.22 -22.06
CA PHE A 178 5.74 2.24 -21.48
C PHE A 178 6.54 3.31 -20.74
N THR A 179 6.23 4.58 -20.99
CA THR A 179 6.91 5.72 -20.35
C THR A 179 5.90 6.69 -19.76
N LEU A 180 6.23 7.23 -18.59
CA LEU A 180 5.56 8.41 -18.04
C LEU A 180 6.42 9.62 -18.39
N LEU A 181 5.86 10.59 -19.11
CA LEU A 181 6.59 11.79 -19.51
C LEU A 181 6.86 12.66 -18.28
N VAL A 182 8.13 12.70 -17.86
CA VAL A 182 8.63 13.52 -16.75
C VAL A 182 9.74 14.43 -17.28
N PRO A 183 9.46 15.75 -17.42
CA PRO A 183 10.51 16.74 -17.63
C PRO A 183 11.49 16.70 -16.45
N LEU A 184 12.79 16.65 -16.73
CA LEU A 184 13.81 16.69 -15.67
C LEU A 184 14.18 18.13 -15.33
N ASP A 185 14.35 18.41 -14.04
CA ASP A 185 14.74 19.71 -13.55
C ASP A 185 16.26 19.96 -13.73
N ALA A 186 16.60 21.18 -14.11
CA ALA A 186 17.99 21.66 -14.28
C ALA A 186 18.45 22.57 -13.13
N LYS A 187 17.71 22.66 -12.01
CA LYS A 187 18.03 23.60 -10.92
C LYS A 187 19.35 23.22 -10.24
N ARG A 188 20.39 23.96 -10.59
CA ARG A 188 21.71 23.97 -9.96
C ARG A 188 21.62 24.79 -8.65
N GLU A 189 21.51 24.14 -7.51
CA GLU A 189 21.69 24.83 -6.23
C GLU A 189 23.11 24.61 -5.72
N GLN A 190 23.85 25.72 -5.72
CA GLN A 190 25.17 26.04 -5.17
C GLN A 190 26.10 24.86 -4.85
N THR A 191 27.23 24.83 -5.58
CA THR A 191 28.45 24.10 -5.20
C THR A 191 28.71 24.29 -3.71
N LEU A 192 28.58 23.21 -2.93
CA LEU A 192 29.10 23.14 -1.58
C LEU A 192 30.60 23.44 -1.66
N LYS A 193 31.00 24.64 -1.24
CA LYS A 193 32.39 24.96 -0.97
C LYS A 193 32.75 24.27 0.34
N PHE A 194 33.58 23.25 0.27
CA PHE A 194 34.31 22.79 1.44
C PHE A 194 35.52 23.71 1.59
N GLU A 195 35.49 24.59 2.60
CA GLU A 195 36.70 25.20 3.14
C GLU A 195 37.21 24.26 4.25
N PHE A 196 38.49 23.88 4.17
CA PHE A 196 39.19 23.03 5.14
C PHE A 196 39.72 23.86 6.31
#